data_AF-A0A940NXS7-F1
#
_entry.id   AF-A0A940NXS7-F1
#
_cell.length_a   1.000
_cell.length_b   1.000
_cell.length_c   1.000
_cell.angle_alpha   90.00
_cell.angle_beta   90.00
_cell.angle_gamma   90.00
#
_symmetry.space_group_name_H-M   'P 1'
#
loop_
_entity.id
_entity.type
_entity.pdbx_description
1 polymer ?
#
loop_
_entity_poly.entity_id
_entity_poly.type
_entity_poly.pdbx_seq_one_letter_code
_entity_poly.pdbx_strand_id
1 'polypeptide(L)'
;CGKRFFTFGGGHSQDFEYRTAENWWEREQPTYEEILHAAENLKSYDNTVDYIITHEPPASLKDCLRVDMMQRLEVHAFFEDLTQICTFRQWYFGKCHLNRYVPVKYYAVFDSIYPLRDTQGKALSAEYDPDTAAEPEPVPEEES
;
A
#
# COMPACT_ATOMS: atom_id res chain seq x y z
N CYS A 1 -11.81 20.41 1.26
CA CYS A 1 -12.20 19.23 0.47
C CYS A 1 -11.45 18.02 1.00
N GLY A 2 -12.10 16.86 1.09
CA GLY A 2 -11.46 15.63 1.58
C GLY A 2 -10.40 15.09 0.60
N LYS A 3 -9.47 14.28 1.12
CA LYS A 3 -8.45 13.57 0.34
C LYS A 3 -8.89 12.13 0.09
N ARG A 4 -8.57 11.59 -1.09
CA ARG A 4 -8.89 10.19 -1.44
C ARG A 4 -7.65 9.32 -1.34
N PHE A 5 -7.78 8.21 -0.62
CA PHE A 5 -6.73 7.23 -0.45
C PHE A 5 -7.19 5.91 -1.04
N PHE A 6 -6.30 5.25 -1.78
CA PHE A 6 -6.43 3.85 -2.09
C PHE A 6 -5.41 3.07 -1.27
N THR A 7 -5.87 2.06 -0.54
CA THR A 7 -5.04 1.20 0.28
C THR A 7 -5.23 -0.23 -0.16
N PHE A 8 -4.13 -0.97 -0.35
CA PHE A 8 -4.21 -2.39 -0.68
C PHE A 8 -3.06 -3.16 -0.03
N GLY A 9 -3.41 -4.18 0.74
CA GLY A 9 -2.48 -4.98 1.53
C GLY A 9 -2.18 -6.34 0.92
N GLY A 10 -1.50 -7.17 1.71
CA GLY A 10 -1.08 -8.50 1.31
C GLY A 10 0.24 -8.50 0.54
N GLY A 11 0.86 -9.67 0.47
CA GLY A 11 2.18 -9.89 -0.08
C GLY A 11 2.68 -11.29 0.17
N HIS A 12 4.00 -11.48 0.14
CA HIS A 12 4.60 -12.78 0.37
C HIS A 12 5.93 -12.65 1.10
N SER A 13 6.05 -13.20 2.30
CA SER A 13 7.31 -13.27 3.04
C SER A 13 8.35 -14.09 2.29
N GLN A 14 9.62 -13.78 2.51
CA GLN A 14 10.73 -14.44 1.82
C GLN A 14 10.90 -15.91 2.24
N ASP A 15 10.40 -16.27 3.42
CA ASP A 15 10.59 -17.57 4.04
C ASP A 15 9.52 -18.60 3.64
N PHE A 16 8.92 -18.47 2.45
CA PHE A 16 7.85 -19.36 2.01
C PHE A 16 8.23 -20.84 2.03
N GLU A 17 9.47 -21.14 1.67
CA GLU A 17 9.97 -22.52 1.66
C GLU A 17 10.08 -23.15 3.06
N TYR A 18 10.04 -22.33 4.12
CA TYR A 18 10.11 -22.78 5.52
C TYR A 18 8.75 -22.74 6.23
N ARG A 19 7.67 -22.50 5.47
CA ARG A 19 6.33 -22.39 6.05
C ARG A 19 5.78 -23.74 6.49
N THR A 20 5.15 -23.70 7.64
CA THR A 20 4.33 -24.72 8.25
C THR A 20 2.99 -24.07 8.59
N ALA A 21 1.96 -24.86 8.91
CA ALA A 21 0.66 -24.30 9.31
C ALA A 21 0.73 -23.39 10.56
N GLU A 22 1.82 -23.48 11.34
CA GLU A 22 1.98 -22.80 12.63
C GLU A 22 2.77 -21.48 12.54
N ASN A 23 3.55 -21.27 11.47
CA ASN A 23 4.43 -20.10 11.30
C ASN A 23 4.05 -19.23 10.09
N TRP A 24 2.85 -19.42 9.54
CA TRP A 24 2.35 -18.72 8.36
C TRP A 24 0.94 -18.16 8.57
N TRP A 25 0.68 -17.00 7.97
CA TRP A 25 -0.64 -16.39 7.95
C TRP A 25 -1.38 -16.71 6.64
N GLU A 26 -2.53 -17.38 6.74
CA GLU A 26 -3.24 -17.87 5.56
C GLU A 26 -3.66 -16.78 4.57
N ARG A 27 -4.05 -15.60 5.10
CA ARG A 27 -4.48 -14.44 4.32
C ARG A 27 -3.35 -13.45 4.05
N GLU A 28 -2.12 -13.95 3.94
CA GLU A 28 -0.98 -13.11 3.62
C GLU A 28 -1.02 -12.62 2.17
N GLN A 29 -1.45 -13.47 1.24
CA GLN A 29 -1.66 -13.07 -0.16
C GLN A 29 -3.09 -12.60 -0.36
N PRO A 30 -3.29 -11.52 -1.14
CA PRO A 30 -4.63 -11.11 -1.53
C PRO A 30 -5.24 -12.18 -2.43
N THR A 31 -6.52 -12.43 -2.24
CA THR A 31 -7.33 -13.28 -3.11
C THR A 31 -7.63 -12.57 -4.43
N TYR A 32 -7.98 -13.34 -5.45
CA TYR A 32 -8.43 -12.79 -6.72
C TYR A 32 -9.68 -11.91 -6.58
N GLU A 33 -10.60 -12.28 -5.69
CA GLU A 33 -11.83 -11.53 -5.40
C GLU A 33 -11.52 -10.15 -4.79
N GLU A 34 -10.52 -10.07 -3.89
CA GLU A 34 -10.08 -8.78 -3.32
C GLU A 34 -9.44 -7.89 -4.38
N ILE A 35 -8.65 -8.46 -5.30
CA ILE A 35 -8.07 -7.72 -6.43
C ILE A 35 -9.18 -7.15 -7.34
N LEU A 36 -10.17 -7.98 -7.68
CA LEU A 36 -11.32 -7.55 -8.48
C LEU A 36 -12.12 -6.44 -7.79
N HIS A 37 -12.42 -6.62 -6.50
CA HIS A 37 -13.15 -5.63 -5.72
C HIS A 37 -12.38 -4.31 -5.65
N ALA A 38 -11.05 -4.34 -5.50
CA ALA A 38 -10.22 -3.14 -5.52
C ALA A 38 -10.24 -2.43 -6.88
N ALA A 39 -10.20 -3.19 -7.98
CA ALA A 39 -10.31 -2.62 -9.34
C ALA A 39 -11.67 -1.97 -9.59
N GLU A 40 -12.76 -2.61 -9.15
CA GLU A 40 -14.12 -2.06 -9.24
C GLU A 40 -14.29 -0.81 -8.39
N ASN A 41 -13.74 -0.82 -7.16
CA ASN A 41 -13.74 0.34 -6.29
C ASN A 41 -13.04 1.53 -6.95
N LEU A 42 -11.81 1.35 -7.45
CA LEU A 42 -11.06 2.38 -8.17
C LEU A 42 -11.83 2.91 -9.38
N LYS A 43 -12.45 2.01 -10.16
CA LYS A 43 -13.26 2.38 -11.32
C LYS A 43 -14.46 3.26 -10.95
N SER A 44 -15.09 3.03 -9.79
CA SER A 44 -16.19 3.86 -9.30
C SER A 44 -15.77 5.31 -8.96
N TYR A 45 -14.46 5.56 -8.83
CA TYR A 45 -13.85 6.87 -8.63
C TYR A 45 -13.05 7.34 -9.85
N ASP A 46 -13.40 6.88 -11.05
CA ASP A 46 -12.71 7.22 -12.31
C ASP A 46 -11.19 6.97 -12.26
N ASN A 47 -10.78 5.93 -11.52
CA ASN A 47 -9.38 5.59 -11.24
C ASN A 47 -8.56 6.78 -10.70
N THR A 48 -9.19 7.71 -9.98
CA THR A 48 -8.58 8.95 -9.53
C THR A 48 -8.60 9.07 -8.00
N VAL A 49 -7.41 8.98 -7.42
CA VAL A 49 -7.17 9.12 -5.97
C VAL A 49 -6.00 10.08 -5.71
N ASP A 50 -5.88 10.65 -4.52
CA ASP A 50 -4.74 11.50 -4.21
C ASP A 50 -3.50 10.66 -3.88
N TYR A 51 -3.68 9.60 -3.09
CA TYR A 51 -2.60 8.81 -2.51
C TYR A 51 -2.87 7.31 -2.65
N ILE A 52 -1.82 6.55 -2.94
CA ILE A 52 -1.84 5.09 -2.90
C ILE A 52 -0.91 4.61 -1.79
N ILE A 53 -1.35 3.65 -0.98
CA ILE A 53 -0.57 3.06 0.10
C ILE A 53 -0.69 1.54 0.00
N THR A 54 0.44 0.87 -0.19
CA THR A 54 0.48 -0.60 -0.34
C THR A 54 1.57 -1.22 0.52
N HIS A 55 1.48 -2.52 0.81
CA HIS A 55 2.62 -3.22 1.40
C HIS A 55 3.68 -3.51 0.33
N GLU A 56 3.28 -4.23 -0.71
CA GLU A 56 4.11 -4.59 -1.86
C GLU A 56 4.24 -3.43 -2.86
N PRO A 57 5.39 -3.25 -3.52
CA PRO A 57 5.55 -2.29 -4.62
C PRO A 57 5.03 -2.84 -5.97
N PRO A 58 4.80 -1.98 -6.98
CA PRO A 58 4.66 -2.39 -8.37
C PRO A 58 5.86 -3.21 -8.87
N ALA A 59 5.63 -4.10 -9.83
CA ALA A 59 6.65 -4.99 -10.38
C ALA A 59 7.91 -4.22 -10.86
N SER A 60 7.72 -3.12 -11.60
CA SER A 60 8.81 -2.28 -12.11
C SER A 60 9.68 -1.66 -11.02
N LEU A 61 9.11 -1.37 -9.84
CA LEU A 61 9.85 -0.78 -8.73
C LEU A 61 10.68 -1.80 -7.94
N LYS A 62 10.27 -3.08 -7.92
CA LYS A 62 11.10 -4.16 -7.35
C LYS A 62 12.44 -4.25 -8.08
N ASP A 63 12.38 -4.23 -9.42
CA ASP A 63 13.57 -4.27 -10.28
C ASP A 63 14.45 -3.03 -10.08
N CYS A 64 13.83 -1.84 -10.00
CA CYS A 64 14.55 -0.59 -9.75
C CYS A 64 15.28 -0.58 -8.41
N LEU A 65 14.63 -1.09 -7.36
CA LEU A 65 15.17 -1.14 -6.01
C LEU A 65 16.11 -2.34 -5.77
N ARG A 66 16.15 -3.30 -6.70
CA ARG A 66 16.88 -4.57 -6.58
C ARG A 66 16.52 -5.35 -5.32
N VAL A 67 15.23 -5.31 -4.97
CA VAL A 67 14.65 -6.01 -3.81
C VAL A 67 13.76 -7.15 -4.29
N ASP A 68 13.93 -8.32 -3.70
CA ASP A 68 13.03 -9.48 -3.84
C ASP A 68 12.69 -9.83 -5.30
N MET A 69 13.70 -9.76 -6.18
CA MET A 69 13.58 -9.96 -7.64
C MET A 69 13.11 -11.37 -8.04
N MET A 70 13.17 -12.34 -7.12
CA MET A 70 12.75 -13.73 -7.38
C MET A 70 11.25 -13.95 -7.15
N GLN A 71 10.55 -13.02 -6.48
CA GLN A 71 9.13 -13.15 -6.17
C GLN A 71 8.29 -12.35 -7.16
N ARG A 72 7.42 -13.06 -7.90
CA ARG A 72 6.41 -12.44 -8.76
C ARG A 72 5.03 -12.91 -8.32
N LEU A 73 4.29 -12.02 -7.68
CA LEU A 73 2.92 -12.25 -7.25
C LEU A 73 1.95 -11.58 -8.22
N GLU A 74 0.71 -12.07 -8.27
CA GLU A 74 -0.36 -11.43 -9.06
C GLU A 74 -0.58 -9.97 -8.63
N VAL A 75 -0.43 -9.68 -7.33
CA VAL A 75 -0.56 -8.30 -6.81
C VAL A 75 0.49 -7.35 -7.40
N HIS A 76 1.68 -7.83 -7.78
CA HIS A 76 2.70 -6.99 -8.43
C HIS A 76 2.28 -6.58 -9.84
N ALA A 77 1.64 -7.49 -10.58
CA ALA A 77 1.09 -7.21 -11.90
C ALA A 77 -0.11 -6.26 -11.81
N PHE A 78 -1.02 -6.51 -10.86
CA PHE A 78 -2.13 -5.60 -10.58
C PHE A 78 -1.65 -4.18 -10.27
N PHE A 79 -0.64 -4.03 -9.40
CA PHE A 79 -0.06 -2.72 -9.10
C PHE A 79 0.64 -2.08 -10.30
N GLU A 80 1.28 -2.86 -11.16
CA GLU A 80 1.83 -2.35 -12.41
C GLU A 80 0.73 -1.77 -13.30
N ASP A 81 -0.42 -2.45 -13.42
CA ASP A 81 -1.57 -1.93 -14.15
C ASP A 81 -2.08 -0.62 -13.54
N LEU A 82 -2.15 -0.52 -12.20
CA LEU A 82 -2.52 0.71 -11.52
C LEU A 82 -1.58 1.88 -11.82
N THR A 83 -0.28 1.62 -12.06
CA THR A 83 0.64 2.70 -12.48
C THR A 83 0.25 3.33 -13.81
N GLN A 84 -0.44 2.59 -14.68
CA GLN A 84 -0.85 3.01 -16.01
C GLN A 84 -2.26 3.61 -16.02
N ILE A 85 -3.20 3.04 -15.25
CA ILE A 85 -4.61 3.42 -15.31
C ILE A 85 -5.03 4.44 -14.25
N CYS A 86 -4.30 4.54 -13.14
CA CYS A 86 -4.68 5.44 -12.05
C CYS A 86 -4.00 6.81 -12.13
N THR A 87 -4.80 7.85 -11.89
CA THR A 87 -4.28 9.19 -11.61
C THR A 87 -4.08 9.34 -10.11
N PHE A 88 -2.83 9.54 -9.69
CA PHE A 88 -2.44 9.71 -8.29
C PHE A 88 -1.22 10.62 -8.14
N ARG A 89 -1.07 11.22 -6.95
CA ARG A 89 -0.02 12.19 -6.64
C ARG A 89 1.21 11.52 -6.06
N GLN A 90 1.01 10.63 -5.09
CA GLN A 90 2.08 9.93 -4.36
C GLN A 90 1.65 8.48 -4.08
N TRP A 91 2.60 7.55 -4.19
CA TRP A 91 2.42 6.14 -3.84
C TRP A 91 3.48 5.73 -2.81
N TYR A 92 3.04 5.21 -1.67
CA TYR A 92 3.87 4.70 -0.59
C TYR A 92 3.85 3.18 -0.50
N PHE A 93 4.99 2.54 -0.28
CA PHE A 93 5.09 1.10 -0.05
C PHE A 93 6.15 0.71 1.01
N GLY A 94 5.94 -0.43 1.68
CA GLY A 94 6.70 -0.79 2.89
C GLY A 94 7.64 -2.00 2.80
N LYS A 95 7.38 -2.93 1.87
CA LYS A 95 8.06 -4.24 1.76
C LYS A 95 9.60 -4.17 1.78
N CYS A 96 10.17 -3.10 1.26
CA CYS A 96 11.60 -2.98 1.00
C CYS A 96 12.47 -2.70 2.23
N HIS A 97 11.86 -2.43 3.39
CA HIS A 97 12.56 -2.08 4.64
C HIS A 97 13.60 -0.96 4.47
N LEU A 98 13.28 0.03 3.63
CA LEU A 98 14.14 1.16 3.34
C LEU A 98 13.31 2.42 3.11
N ASN A 99 13.89 3.57 3.43
CA ASN A 99 13.31 4.88 3.14
C ASN A 99 13.91 5.43 1.85
N ARG A 100 13.12 5.52 0.79
CA ARG A 100 13.62 6.00 -0.51
C ARG A 100 12.54 6.61 -1.37
N TYR A 101 12.82 7.80 -1.86
CA TYR A 101 12.07 8.39 -2.95
C TYR A 101 12.53 7.82 -4.29
N VAL A 102 11.60 7.27 -5.07
CA VAL A 102 11.81 6.80 -6.44
C VAL A 102 11.03 7.75 -7.37
N PRO A 103 11.73 8.57 -8.18
CA PRO A 103 11.07 9.51 -9.06
C PRO A 103 10.06 8.84 -10.01
N VAL A 104 8.94 9.47 -10.32
CA VAL A 104 8.56 10.87 -9.97
C VAL A 104 7.60 11.00 -8.78
N LYS A 105 7.08 9.90 -8.23
CA LYS A 105 6.01 9.95 -7.22
C LYS A 105 5.94 8.76 -6.25
N TYR A 106 6.99 7.97 -6.15
CA TYR A 106 7.00 6.74 -5.37
C TYR A 106 7.89 6.85 -4.13
N TYR A 107 7.45 6.26 -3.03
CA TYR A 107 8.12 6.36 -1.74
C TYR A 107 8.15 4.98 -1.07
N ALA A 108 9.33 4.38 -1.00
CA ALA A 108 9.59 3.30 -0.06
C ALA A 108 9.67 3.92 1.35
N VAL A 109 8.93 3.38 2.31
CA VAL A 109 8.87 3.87 3.69
C VAL A 109 9.09 2.71 4.65
N PHE A 110 9.91 2.91 5.66
CA PHE A 110 10.16 1.91 6.70
C PHE A 110 10.05 2.50 8.10
N ASP A 111 11.00 3.35 8.49
CA ASP A 111 11.07 3.93 9.85
C ASP A 111 10.87 5.46 9.87
N SER A 112 10.75 6.09 8.70
CA SER A 112 10.67 7.54 8.59
C SER A 112 9.23 8.02 8.40
N ILE A 113 8.90 9.16 9.02
CA ILE A 113 7.61 9.83 8.86
C ILE A 113 7.68 10.77 7.66
N TYR A 114 6.84 10.52 6.64
CA TYR A 114 6.75 11.36 5.46
C TYR A 114 5.51 12.25 5.49
N PRO A 115 5.66 13.59 5.41
CA PRO A 115 4.50 14.45 5.25
C PRO A 115 3.89 14.23 3.87
N LEU A 116 2.56 14.06 3.83
CA LEU A 116 1.83 14.07 2.56
C LEU A 116 2.00 15.44 1.92
N ARG A 117 2.36 15.49 0.63
CA ARG A 117 2.50 16.75 -0.10
C ARG A 117 1.28 17.05 -0.97
N ASP A 118 1.00 18.33 -1.17
CA ASP A 118 0.02 18.79 -2.16
C ASP A 118 0.63 18.88 -3.58
N THR A 119 -0.10 19.51 -4.51
CA THR A 119 0.21 19.56 -5.95
C THR A 119 1.30 20.60 -6.22
N GLN A 120 1.57 21.45 -5.24
CA GLN A 120 2.61 22.47 -5.25
C GLN A 120 3.84 22.01 -4.46
N GLY A 121 3.86 20.75 -3.98
CA GLY A 121 4.95 20.19 -3.21
C GLY A 121 5.00 20.64 -1.74
N LYS A 122 3.98 21.36 -1.27
CA LYS A 122 3.90 21.82 0.12
C LYS A 122 3.41 20.68 1.01
N ALA A 123 4.03 20.51 2.17
CA ALA A 123 3.53 19.56 3.19
C ALA A 123 2.10 19.95 3.59
N LEU A 124 1.21 18.96 3.64
CA LEU A 124 -0.13 19.14 4.18
C LEU A 124 0.00 19.36 5.69
N SER A 125 -0.52 20.48 6.17
CA SER A 125 -0.77 20.69 7.60
C SER A 125 -2.04 19.94 7.96
N ALA A 126 -1.94 18.94 8.84
CA ALA A 126 -3.11 18.42 9.51
C ALA A 126 -3.51 19.45 10.58
N GLU A 127 -4.66 20.10 10.41
CA GLU A 127 -5.39 20.58 11.59
C GLU A 127 -5.97 19.33 12.24
N TYR A 128 -5.43 18.95 13.40
CA TYR A 128 -5.96 17.86 14.20
C TYR A 128 -7.26 18.36 14.84
N ASP A 129 -8.40 17.86 14.37
CA ASP A 129 -9.71 18.11 14.96
C ASP A 129 -10.06 16.94 15.90
N PRO A 130 -9.92 17.12 17.23
CA PRO A 130 -10.17 16.06 18.20
C PRO A 130 -11.61 15.53 18.18
N ASP A 131 -12.58 16.30 17.65
CA ASP A 131 -13.99 15.89 17.60
C ASP A 131 -14.31 14.93 16.44
N THR A 132 -13.36 14.71 15.51
CA THR A 132 -13.54 13.80 14.36
C THR A 132 -12.68 12.54 14.42
N ALA A 133 -11.81 12.42 15.42
CA ALA A 133 -11.07 11.19 15.67
C ALA A 133 -12.04 10.14 16.22
N ALA A 134 -12.44 9.18 15.37
CA ALA A 134 -13.15 8.01 15.83
C ALA A 134 -12.28 7.31 16.89
N GLU A 135 -12.83 7.12 18.10
CA GLU A 135 -12.18 6.31 19.11
C GLU A 135 -11.93 4.91 18.52
N PRO A 136 -10.71 4.35 18.67
CA PRO A 136 -10.44 3.00 18.19
C PRO A 136 -11.41 2.03 18.85
N GLU A 137 -12.16 1.28 18.04
CA GLU A 137 -13.04 0.21 18.51
C GLU A 137 -12.27 -0.69 19.48
N PRO A 138 -12.84 -1.02 20.65
CA PRO A 138 -12.16 -1.86 21.63
C PRO A 138 -11.84 -3.22 21.01
N VAL A 139 -10.57 -3.61 21.08
CA VAL A 139 -10.10 -4.93 20.62
C VAL A 139 -10.79 -5.98 21.49
N PRO A 140 -11.49 -6.98 20.90
CA PRO A 140 -12.11 -8.05 21.67
C PRO A 140 -11.04 -8.79 22.46
N GLU A 141 -11.26 -8.94 23.77
CA GLU A 141 -10.42 -9.80 24.61
C GLU A 141 -10.62 -11.25 24.14
N GLU A 142 -9.58 -11.87 23.59
CA GLU A 142 -9.59 -13.32 23.34
C GLU A 142 -9.61 -14.04 24.70
N GLU A 143 -10.72 -14.71 24.99
CA GLU A 143 -10.82 -15.62 26.14
C GLU A 143 -9.85 -16.79 25.96
N SER A 144 -8.98 -16.97 26.96
CA SER A 144 -7.95 -18.02 27.08
C SER A 144 -8.51 -19.41 27.33
#